data_AF-A0A9Q1QSK1-F1
#
_entry.id   AF-A0A9Q1QSK1-F1
#
_cell.length_a   1.000
_cell.length_b   1.000
_cell.length_c   1.000
_cell.angle_alpha   90.00
_cell.angle_beta   90.00
_cell.angle_gamma   90.00
#
_symmetry.space_group_name_H-M   'P 1'
#
loop_
_entity.id
_entity.type
_entity.pdbx_description
1 polymer ?
#
loop_
_entity_poly.entity_id
_entity_poly.type
_entity_poly.pdbx_seq_one_letter_code
_entity_poly.pdbx_strand_id
1 'polypeptide(L)'
;MGLSTAVANGLVRSRSLSFSLLCNSNFNHSPPTSTSAFSLLNKFHSPLSPLPSTTIATSHRRYRRSLVKMASMEAANQKVTAPYGSWKSPITAEIVAGGEKRLGGIAVDGHGRLVWLESRPTEGGRGVLVREPEKPGENAIDITPKDFAVRTLAQEYGGGAFAISGSTLIFSNYKDQRLYQQSIASGGRLLDSTPSPITPDYGGPVVCYADGVFDPRIPRFITVMEDRRESQLNPTTTIAAIPLSGSGVQAPKILVSGSDFYASPRMDPKGERMAWIEWDHPNMPWDRSELWVGYISENGDVEKRICIAGGDASLAESPTEPKWTSAGDLFFITDRENGFWNLYKWIESKNEVVALYSMEAEFARPLWVFGMSSYEIVCSQERRNLIACSYRKKGRSYLEVLDDVQSSLSPLEIPFTDINNIVVFGGNCLSIEGASAVHPLSVAKVPLDDHKQKAVDFNIMWCSSPESSKYHSYFSLPELIEFPTEVPGQMAYAYFYPPSNPTCQGVPGEKPPLLLKSHGGPTAETRGILNLGVQYWTSRGWAFVDVNYGGSTDFERFILWTL
;
A
#
# COMPACT_ATOMS: atom_id res chain seq x y z
N MET A 1 -33.96 -17.35 -14.15
CA MET A 1 -34.08 -18.34 -13.05
C MET A 1 -32.69 -18.70 -12.60
N GLY A 2 -32.36 -18.46 -11.32
CA GLY A 2 -31.21 -19.01 -10.60
C GLY A 2 -29.81 -18.47 -10.94
N LEU A 3 -29.43 -17.32 -10.39
CA LEU A 3 -28.01 -16.93 -10.20
C LEU A 3 -27.58 -17.46 -8.82
N SER A 4 -26.66 -18.43 -8.80
CA SER A 4 -26.03 -18.94 -7.58
C SER A 4 -24.60 -18.40 -7.51
N THR A 5 -24.35 -17.53 -6.53
CA THR A 5 -23.02 -17.12 -6.08
C THR A 5 -22.52 -18.18 -5.08
N ALA A 6 -21.57 -19.00 -5.51
CA ALA A 6 -20.92 -19.97 -4.63
C ALA A 6 -19.77 -19.27 -3.87
N VAL A 7 -19.95 -19.17 -2.55
CA VAL A 7 -18.89 -18.84 -1.59
C VAL A 7 -18.20 -20.15 -1.21
N ALA A 8 -16.94 -20.32 -1.59
CA ALA A 8 -16.14 -21.49 -1.22
C ALA A 8 -15.55 -21.28 0.19
N ASN A 9 -16.13 -21.95 1.19
CA ASN A 9 -15.54 -22.12 2.52
C ASN A 9 -14.89 -23.51 2.60
N GLY A 10 -13.56 -23.57 2.53
CA GLY A 10 -12.80 -24.79 2.83
C GLY A 10 -12.49 -24.87 4.33
N LEU A 11 -13.21 -25.73 5.07
CA LEU A 11 -12.88 -26.08 6.45
C LEU A 11 -11.83 -27.20 6.47
N VAL A 12 -10.64 -26.92 6.98
CA VAL A 12 -9.68 -27.96 7.41
C VAL A 12 -9.93 -28.25 8.90
N ARG A 13 -10.31 -29.49 9.22
CA ARG A 13 -10.46 -29.99 10.60
C ARG A 13 -9.14 -30.59 11.08
N SER A 14 -8.46 -29.97 12.04
CA SER A 14 -7.35 -30.59 12.79
C SER A 14 -7.88 -31.33 14.03
N ARG A 15 -7.36 -32.53 14.30
CA ARG A 15 -7.66 -33.35 15.48
C ARG A 15 -6.66 -33.01 16.58
N SER A 16 -7.13 -32.62 17.76
CA SER A 16 -6.29 -32.38 18.95
C SER A 16 -5.80 -33.69 19.56
N LEU A 17 -4.49 -33.84 19.74
CA LEU A 17 -3.87 -34.80 20.65
C LEU A 17 -3.37 -34.03 21.87
N SER A 18 -3.95 -34.31 23.02
CA SER A 18 -3.61 -33.68 24.30
C SER A 18 -2.31 -34.24 24.86
N PHE A 19 -1.33 -33.39 25.13
CA PHE A 19 -0.23 -33.68 26.05
C PHE A 19 -0.30 -32.71 27.23
N SER A 20 -0.30 -33.29 28.42
CA SER A 20 -0.29 -32.62 29.72
C SER A 20 1.12 -32.65 30.27
N LEU A 21 1.63 -31.51 30.77
CA LEU A 21 2.81 -31.48 31.64
C LEU A 21 2.68 -30.32 32.64
N LEU A 22 2.90 -30.69 33.90
CA LEU A 22 2.73 -29.90 35.12
C LEU A 22 4.04 -29.19 35.52
N CYS A 23 3.89 -27.90 35.86
CA CYS A 23 4.46 -27.12 36.97
C CYS A 23 5.95 -27.12 37.39
N ASN A 24 6.33 -25.89 37.80
CA ASN A 24 7.29 -25.41 38.82
C ASN A 24 8.67 -24.93 38.30
N SER A 25 9.26 -23.81 38.74
CA SER A 25 8.93 -22.81 39.78
C SER A 25 9.90 -21.61 39.72
N ASN A 26 9.43 -20.44 40.19
CA ASN A 26 10.15 -19.35 40.90
C ASN A 26 11.35 -18.64 40.26
N PHE A 27 11.29 -17.31 40.16
CA PHE A 27 12.22 -16.40 40.86
C PHE A 27 11.69 -14.95 40.91
N ASN A 28 11.73 -14.39 42.12
CA ASN A 28 11.48 -12.98 42.46
C ASN A 28 12.62 -12.08 41.96
N HIS A 29 12.33 -10.83 41.59
CA HIS A 29 12.87 -9.61 42.25
C HIS A 29 12.35 -8.33 41.57
N SER A 30 11.96 -7.35 42.40
CA SER A 30 11.50 -6.00 42.04
C SER A 30 12.62 -4.95 42.36
N PRO A 31 12.47 -3.64 42.04
CA PRO A 31 13.51 -2.82 41.40
C PRO A 31 14.10 -1.76 42.34
N PRO A 32 14.97 -0.85 41.85
CA PRO A 32 15.19 0.42 42.53
C PRO A 32 14.65 1.62 41.74
N THR A 33 14.00 2.49 42.53
CA THR A 33 13.66 3.88 42.28
C THR A 33 14.89 4.79 42.36
N SER A 34 14.88 5.90 41.62
CA SER A 34 15.66 7.08 42.00
C SER A 34 14.96 8.37 41.58
N THR A 35 14.60 9.16 42.57
CA THR A 35 14.09 10.53 42.49
C THR A 35 15.23 11.47 42.86
N SER A 36 15.49 12.53 42.10
CA SER A 36 16.03 13.77 42.67
C SER A 36 15.75 14.97 41.76
N ALA A 37 15.02 15.94 42.32
CA ALA A 37 14.81 17.27 41.79
C ALA A 37 16.03 18.16 42.08
N PHE A 38 16.28 19.17 41.23
CA PHE A 38 16.79 20.48 41.66
C PHE A 38 16.29 21.59 40.74
N SER A 39 15.76 22.63 41.38
CA SER A 39 15.25 23.90 40.85
C SER A 39 16.35 24.87 40.43
N LEU A 40 16.06 25.82 39.53
CA LEU A 40 16.53 27.20 39.64
C LEU A 40 15.65 28.17 38.80
N LEU A 41 15.25 29.26 39.47
CA LEU A 41 14.45 30.41 39.00
C LEU A 41 15.33 31.50 38.35
N ASN A 42 14.79 32.24 37.37
CA ASN A 42 14.65 33.73 37.36
C ASN A 42 14.27 34.22 35.94
N LYS A 43 13.08 34.80 35.75
CA LYS A 43 12.72 36.24 35.82
C LYS A 43 13.37 37.12 34.73
N PHE A 44 12.55 37.58 33.79
CA PHE A 44 12.61 38.95 33.24
C PHE A 44 11.20 39.44 32.88
N HIS A 45 10.87 40.64 33.32
CA HIS A 45 9.59 41.33 33.10
C HIS A 45 9.86 42.79 32.71
N SER A 46 9.03 43.27 31.76
CA SER A 46 8.59 44.67 31.53
C SER A 46 9.55 45.62 30.77
N PRO A 47 9.07 46.76 30.19
CA PRO A 47 7.69 47.31 30.13
C PRO A 47 7.20 47.81 28.75
N LEU A 48 5.88 48.04 28.66
CA LEU A 48 5.16 48.83 27.64
C LEU A 48 5.06 50.32 28.05
N SER A 49 4.95 51.23 27.07
CA SER A 49 4.62 52.67 27.23
C SER A 49 4.01 53.26 25.92
N PRO A 50 3.27 54.39 25.94
CA PRO A 50 2.03 54.56 25.13
C PRO A 50 1.94 55.76 24.15
N LEU A 51 0.95 55.68 23.22
CA LEU A 51 0.11 56.73 22.55
C LEU A 51 0.79 57.69 21.50
N PRO A 52 0.07 58.28 20.50
CA PRO A 52 -1.28 58.89 20.62
C PRO A 52 -2.31 58.71 19.48
N SER A 53 -3.50 59.17 19.83
CA SER A 53 -4.79 59.27 19.15
C SER A 53 -4.87 60.34 18.05
N THR A 54 -5.56 60.02 16.96
CA THR A 54 -6.07 60.99 15.97
C THR A 54 -7.56 60.80 15.75
N THR A 55 -8.30 61.89 15.92
CA THR A 55 -9.74 62.04 15.74
C THR A 55 -10.11 62.07 14.26
N ILE A 56 -11.06 61.24 13.80
CA ILE A 56 -11.84 61.50 12.59
C ILE A 56 -13.33 61.24 12.90
N ALA A 57 -14.12 62.31 12.75
CA ALA A 57 -15.57 62.28 12.84
C ALA A 57 -16.20 61.75 11.54
N THR A 58 -17.45 61.29 11.68
CA THR A 58 -18.48 61.05 10.65
C THR A 58 -18.60 59.63 10.04
N SER A 59 -19.58 58.86 10.53
CA SER A 59 -20.69 58.34 9.70
C SER A 59 -21.70 57.52 10.52
N HIS A 60 -22.60 58.19 11.23
CA HIS A 60 -23.82 57.58 11.77
C HIS A 60 -24.79 57.24 10.62
N ARG A 61 -24.48 56.19 9.84
CA ARG A 61 -25.44 55.54 8.93
C ARG A 61 -25.13 54.08 8.58
N ARG A 62 -24.00 53.52 9.03
CA ARG A 62 -23.62 52.11 8.77
C ARG A 62 -23.91 51.13 9.91
N TYR A 63 -24.22 51.60 11.12
CA TYR A 63 -24.39 50.73 12.29
C TYR A 63 -25.77 50.04 12.41
N ARG A 64 -26.79 50.47 11.65
CA ARG A 64 -28.10 49.78 11.61
C ARG A 64 -28.18 48.64 10.57
N ARG A 65 -27.22 48.56 9.64
CA ARG A 65 -27.12 47.46 8.68
C ARG A 65 -26.21 46.32 9.14
N SER A 66 -25.30 46.54 10.11
CA SER A 66 -24.48 45.47 10.68
C SER A 66 -25.26 44.62 11.69
N LEU A 67 -26.18 45.21 12.47
CA LEU A 67 -27.02 44.45 13.41
C LEU A 67 -28.08 43.59 12.70
N VAL A 68 -28.58 44.01 11.53
CA VAL A 68 -29.49 43.18 10.71
C VAL A 68 -28.73 42.09 9.94
N LYS A 69 -27.44 42.29 9.61
CA LYS A 69 -26.59 41.25 9.00
C LYS A 69 -26.02 40.26 10.01
N MET A 70 -25.78 40.67 11.26
CA MET A 70 -25.44 39.75 12.35
C MET A 70 -26.66 38.93 12.77
N ALA A 71 -27.84 39.54 12.85
CA ALA A 71 -29.09 38.82 13.12
C ALA A 71 -29.55 37.91 11.95
N SER A 72 -28.99 38.06 10.74
CA SER A 72 -29.26 37.16 9.61
C SER A 72 -28.16 36.12 9.37
N MET A 73 -27.06 36.16 10.14
CA MET A 73 -26.04 35.11 10.17
C MET A 73 -26.20 34.17 11.39
N GLU A 74 -27.05 34.55 12.35
CA GLU A 74 -27.55 33.72 13.45
C GLU A 74 -28.92 33.07 13.14
N ALA A 75 -29.24 32.86 11.86
CA ALA A 75 -30.16 31.77 11.53
C ALA A 75 -29.38 30.47 11.76
N ALA A 76 -29.34 30.04 13.02
CA ALA A 76 -28.86 28.73 13.43
C ALA A 76 -29.38 27.72 12.41
N ASN A 77 -28.46 27.03 11.74
CA ASN A 77 -28.75 25.88 10.90
C ASN A 77 -29.32 24.82 11.84
N GLN A 78 -30.61 24.96 12.21
CA GLN A 78 -31.26 24.12 13.21
C GLN A 78 -31.31 22.73 12.61
N LYS A 79 -30.43 21.86 13.12
CA LYS A 79 -30.47 20.45 12.78
C LYS A 79 -31.84 19.90 13.13
N VAL A 80 -32.42 19.17 12.20
CA VAL A 80 -33.69 18.48 12.41
C VAL A 80 -33.44 17.34 13.38
N THR A 81 -34.13 17.36 14.51
CA THR A 81 -34.13 16.23 15.45
C THR A 81 -34.92 15.07 14.84
N ALA A 82 -34.28 13.92 14.67
CA ALA A 82 -34.89 12.71 14.12
C ALA A 82 -34.24 11.45 14.73
N PRO A 83 -34.98 10.33 14.83
CA PRO A 83 -34.42 9.05 15.29
C PRO A 83 -33.15 8.66 14.52
N TYR A 84 -32.24 7.98 15.20
CA TYR A 84 -31.05 7.47 14.53
C TYR A 84 -31.43 6.42 13.47
N GLY A 85 -30.74 6.43 12.34
CA GLY A 85 -31.03 5.56 11.19
C GLY A 85 -32.04 6.13 10.19
N SER A 86 -32.81 7.17 10.57
CA SER A 86 -33.81 7.80 9.68
C SER A 86 -33.36 9.13 9.07
N TRP A 87 -32.10 9.52 9.22
CA TRP A 87 -31.61 10.80 8.73
C TRP A 87 -31.53 10.79 7.20
N LYS A 88 -31.94 11.89 6.56
CA LYS A 88 -31.79 12.03 5.11
C LYS A 88 -30.32 12.27 4.77
N SER A 89 -29.83 11.56 3.76
CA SER A 89 -28.45 11.68 3.28
C SER A 89 -28.41 11.69 1.75
N PRO A 90 -27.56 12.56 1.14
CA PRO A 90 -27.34 12.59 -0.30
C PRO A 90 -26.44 11.44 -0.80
N ILE A 91 -25.74 10.73 0.09
CA ILE A 91 -24.90 9.58 -0.28
C ILE A 91 -25.83 8.39 -0.53
N THR A 92 -26.14 8.09 -1.79
CA THR A 92 -27.04 7.00 -2.20
C THR A 92 -26.31 5.67 -2.35
N ALA A 93 -27.07 4.57 -2.44
CA ALA A 93 -26.50 3.25 -2.72
C ALA A 93 -25.84 3.19 -4.12
N GLU A 94 -26.42 3.86 -5.14
CA GLU A 94 -25.75 4.03 -6.44
C GLU A 94 -24.39 4.73 -6.33
N ILE A 95 -24.24 5.74 -5.48
CA ILE A 95 -22.95 6.44 -5.31
C ILE A 95 -21.90 5.50 -4.71
N VAL A 96 -22.30 4.69 -3.71
CA VAL A 96 -21.42 3.71 -3.08
C VAL A 96 -21.04 2.59 -4.07
N ALA A 97 -22.02 2.06 -4.82
CA ALA A 97 -21.81 0.94 -5.72
C ALA A 97 -21.14 1.33 -7.06
N GLY A 98 -21.45 2.51 -7.59
CA GLY A 98 -21.02 2.96 -8.90
C GLY A 98 -19.79 3.87 -8.90
N GLY A 99 -19.28 4.25 -7.72
CA GLY A 99 -18.33 5.37 -7.59
C GLY A 99 -16.87 5.01 -7.28
N GLU A 100 -16.56 3.77 -6.87
CA GLU A 100 -15.20 3.43 -6.44
C GLU A 100 -14.45 2.66 -7.52
N LYS A 101 -13.53 3.37 -8.18
CA LYS A 101 -12.52 2.75 -9.04
C LYS A 101 -11.44 2.13 -8.15
N ARG A 102 -11.05 0.89 -8.44
CA ARG A 102 -9.92 0.22 -7.80
C ARG A 102 -8.64 0.54 -8.54
N LEU A 103 -7.57 0.69 -7.78
CA LEU A 103 -6.21 0.80 -8.28
C LEU A 103 -5.53 -0.58 -8.19
N GLY A 104 -4.72 -0.93 -9.18
CA GLY A 104 -4.03 -2.23 -9.27
C GLY A 104 -2.51 -2.12 -9.42
N GLY A 105 -1.94 -0.94 -9.17
CA GLY A 105 -0.51 -0.65 -9.29
C GLY A 105 -0.22 0.62 -10.09
N ILE A 106 0.96 1.17 -9.85
CA ILE A 106 1.47 2.37 -10.51
C ILE A 106 2.89 2.12 -11.04
N ALA A 107 3.25 2.80 -12.12
CA ALA A 107 4.59 2.79 -12.68
C ALA A 107 4.88 4.13 -13.35
N VAL A 108 6.12 4.32 -13.77
CA VAL A 108 6.52 5.48 -14.56
C VAL A 108 7.15 5.02 -15.87
N ASP A 109 6.76 5.64 -16.98
CA ASP A 109 7.34 5.33 -18.29
C ASP A 109 8.73 5.97 -18.50
N GLY A 110 9.38 5.65 -19.63
CA GLY A 110 10.70 6.21 -19.96
C GLY A 110 10.77 7.73 -20.13
N HIS A 111 9.62 8.43 -20.13
CA HIS A 111 9.53 9.89 -20.22
C HIS A 111 9.13 10.54 -18.89
N GLY A 112 9.02 9.77 -17.80
CA GLY A 112 8.66 10.30 -16.49
C GLY A 112 7.16 10.44 -16.27
N ARG A 113 6.35 9.77 -17.08
CA ARG A 113 4.90 9.85 -17.00
C ARG A 113 4.32 8.76 -16.15
N LEU A 114 3.45 9.17 -15.24
CA LEU A 114 2.74 8.25 -14.39
C LEU A 114 1.80 7.39 -15.24
N VAL A 115 1.88 6.09 -15.04
CA VAL A 115 0.96 5.09 -15.56
C VAL A 115 0.34 4.37 -14.38
N TRP A 116 -0.98 4.20 -14.38
CA TRP A 116 -1.67 3.49 -13.31
C TRP A 116 -2.67 2.49 -13.86
N LEU A 117 -2.84 1.38 -13.14
CA LEU A 117 -3.83 0.36 -13.44
C LEU A 117 -5.13 0.67 -12.69
N GLU A 118 -6.21 0.95 -13.41
CA GLU A 118 -7.50 1.30 -12.83
C GLU A 118 -8.59 0.33 -13.31
N SER A 119 -9.49 -0.08 -12.41
CA SER A 119 -10.69 -0.83 -12.79
C SER A 119 -11.72 0.05 -13.49
N ARG A 120 -12.44 -0.49 -14.48
CA ARG A 120 -13.60 0.15 -15.11
C ARG A 120 -14.90 -0.59 -14.74
N PRO A 121 -15.61 -0.20 -13.65
CA PRO A 121 -16.86 -0.87 -13.26
C PRO A 121 -17.91 -0.92 -14.38
N THR A 122 -18.00 0.14 -15.19
CA THR A 122 -18.94 0.25 -16.32
C THR A 122 -18.52 -0.56 -17.56
N GLU A 123 -17.33 -1.15 -17.56
CA GLU A 123 -16.80 -1.97 -18.67
C GLU A 123 -16.55 -3.41 -18.20
N GLY A 124 -17.50 -3.97 -17.45
CA GLY A 124 -17.40 -5.33 -16.91
C GLY A 124 -16.32 -5.48 -15.82
N GLY A 125 -15.89 -4.38 -15.20
CA GLY A 125 -14.87 -4.38 -14.15
C GLY A 125 -13.44 -4.59 -14.65
N ARG A 126 -13.18 -4.49 -15.96
CA ARG A 126 -11.84 -4.73 -16.53
C ARG A 126 -10.79 -3.77 -15.98
N GLY A 127 -9.55 -4.25 -15.84
CA GLY A 127 -8.38 -3.43 -15.50
C GLY A 127 -7.82 -2.74 -16.74
N VAL A 128 -7.59 -1.43 -16.66
CA VAL A 128 -7.11 -0.58 -17.74
C VAL A 128 -5.90 0.21 -17.28
N LEU A 129 -4.80 0.11 -18.03
CA LEU A 129 -3.66 0.99 -17.84
C LEU A 129 -3.98 2.36 -18.44
N VAL A 130 -3.77 3.39 -17.63
CA VAL A 130 -4.03 4.78 -17.96
C VAL A 130 -2.72 5.56 -17.81
N ARG A 131 -2.41 6.39 -18.80
CA ARG A 131 -1.25 7.28 -18.79
C ARG A 131 -1.66 8.69 -18.43
N GLU A 132 -0.83 9.34 -17.63
CA GLU A 132 -0.87 10.78 -17.42
C GLU A 132 -0.90 11.54 -18.77
N PRO A 133 -1.67 12.64 -18.89
CA PRO A 133 -1.81 13.46 -20.12
C PRO A 133 -0.54 14.16 -20.58
N GLU A 134 -0.38 14.40 -21.89
CA GLU A 134 0.79 15.05 -22.51
C GLU A 134 1.08 16.42 -21.91
N LYS A 135 0.03 17.22 -21.74
CA LYS A 135 0.11 18.56 -21.19
C LYS A 135 -0.77 18.69 -19.94
N PRO A 136 -0.40 19.58 -19.02
CA PRO A 136 -1.28 19.95 -17.92
C PRO A 136 -2.65 20.40 -18.43
N GLY A 137 -3.73 19.90 -17.82
CA GLY A 137 -5.11 20.25 -18.18
C GLY A 137 -5.75 19.38 -19.28
N GLU A 138 -5.00 18.48 -19.91
CA GLU A 138 -5.58 17.45 -20.78
C GLU A 138 -6.04 16.22 -19.95
N ASN A 139 -6.86 15.35 -20.56
CA ASN A 139 -7.34 14.14 -19.90
C ASN A 139 -6.31 13.02 -19.99
N ALA A 140 -6.25 12.20 -18.93
CA ALA A 140 -5.50 10.96 -18.94
C ALA A 140 -5.98 10.02 -20.06
N ILE A 141 -5.07 9.19 -20.58
CA ILE A 141 -5.30 8.42 -21.80
C ILE A 141 -5.22 6.93 -21.51
N ASP A 142 -6.25 6.19 -21.92
CA ASP A 142 -6.27 4.73 -21.84
C ASP A 142 -5.23 4.13 -22.79
N ILE A 143 -4.34 3.30 -22.26
CA ILE A 143 -3.31 2.58 -23.02
C ILE A 143 -3.80 1.18 -23.39
N THR A 144 -4.61 0.55 -22.54
CA THR A 144 -5.12 -0.81 -22.78
C THR A 144 -6.30 -0.81 -23.76
N PRO A 145 -6.20 -1.51 -24.90
CA PRO A 145 -7.31 -1.61 -25.85
C PRO A 145 -8.55 -2.30 -25.23
N LYS A 146 -9.73 -2.07 -25.83
CA LYS A 146 -11.02 -2.51 -25.25
C LYS A 146 -11.18 -4.03 -25.10
N ASP A 147 -10.51 -4.81 -25.95
CA ASP A 147 -10.58 -6.28 -25.91
C ASP A 147 -9.66 -6.91 -24.86
N PHE A 148 -8.88 -6.08 -24.15
CA PHE A 148 -7.92 -6.49 -23.15
C PHE A 148 -8.30 -5.99 -21.75
N ALA A 149 -7.88 -6.76 -20.76
CA ALA A 149 -8.04 -6.44 -19.35
C ALA A 149 -6.74 -6.80 -18.62
N VAL A 150 -6.07 -5.82 -18.01
CA VAL A 150 -4.80 -6.05 -17.31
C VAL A 150 -5.09 -6.61 -15.92
N ARG A 151 -4.87 -7.91 -15.73
CA ARG A 151 -4.99 -8.62 -14.45
C ARG A 151 -4.44 -10.04 -14.58
N THR A 152 -3.74 -10.50 -13.56
CA THR A 152 -3.32 -11.90 -13.40
C THR A 152 -4.11 -12.60 -12.28
N LEU A 153 -4.21 -13.92 -12.37
CA LEU A 153 -4.80 -14.83 -11.38
C LEU A 153 -3.72 -15.63 -10.64
N ALA A 154 -2.43 -15.27 -10.77
CA ALA A 154 -1.37 -15.86 -9.99
C ALA A 154 -1.69 -15.76 -8.48
N GLN A 155 -1.61 -16.88 -7.77
CA GLN A 155 -2.01 -17.01 -6.35
C GLN A 155 -3.44 -16.51 -6.05
N GLU A 156 -4.34 -16.51 -7.06
CA GLU A 156 -5.74 -16.05 -7.06
C GLU A 156 -5.97 -14.55 -6.76
N TYR A 157 -5.12 -13.93 -5.93
CA TYR A 157 -5.15 -12.50 -5.62
C TYR A 157 -4.55 -11.63 -6.73
N GLY A 158 -3.50 -12.13 -7.40
CA GLY A 158 -2.79 -11.41 -8.44
C GLY A 158 -1.97 -10.23 -7.93
N GLY A 159 -1.93 -9.13 -8.70
CA GLY A 159 -0.96 -8.03 -8.52
C GLY A 159 0.20 -8.15 -9.50
N GLY A 160 1.10 -7.16 -9.52
CA GLY A 160 2.28 -7.16 -10.40
C GLY A 160 1.96 -7.47 -11.87
N ALA A 161 0.77 -7.05 -12.35
CA ALA A 161 0.20 -7.52 -13.61
C ALA A 161 0.79 -6.86 -14.86
N PHE A 162 1.71 -5.90 -14.69
CA PHE A 162 2.36 -5.21 -15.78
C PHE A 162 3.73 -4.68 -15.37
N ALA A 163 4.59 -4.44 -16.37
CA ALA A 163 5.87 -3.79 -16.21
C ALA A 163 6.15 -2.90 -17.44
N ILE A 164 6.87 -1.80 -17.23
CA ILE A 164 7.23 -0.85 -18.28
C ILE A 164 8.75 -0.67 -18.30
N SER A 165 9.33 -0.71 -19.49
CA SER A 165 10.73 -0.32 -19.72
C SER A 165 10.83 0.47 -21.02
N GLY A 166 11.30 1.72 -20.93
CA GLY A 166 11.31 2.65 -22.05
C GLY A 166 9.90 2.87 -22.61
N SER A 167 9.70 2.46 -23.87
CA SER A 167 8.41 2.48 -24.57
C SER A 167 7.73 1.11 -24.63
N THR A 168 8.28 0.08 -23.99
CA THR A 168 7.74 -1.27 -24.01
C THR A 168 6.93 -1.53 -22.74
N LEU A 169 5.68 -1.90 -22.92
CA LEU A 169 4.78 -2.39 -21.88
C LEU A 169 4.62 -3.90 -22.04
N ILE A 170 4.81 -4.65 -20.96
CA ILE A 170 4.41 -6.05 -20.87
C ILE A 170 3.33 -6.17 -19.81
N PHE A 171 2.25 -6.90 -20.10
CA PHE A 171 1.16 -7.11 -19.15
C PHE A 171 0.51 -8.47 -19.27
N SER A 172 -0.06 -8.94 -18.16
CA SER A 172 -0.87 -10.15 -18.08
C SER A 172 -2.32 -9.84 -18.47
N ASN A 173 -2.80 -10.49 -19.52
CA ASN A 173 -4.18 -10.32 -19.98
C ASN A 173 -5.13 -11.26 -19.22
N TYR A 174 -6.18 -10.71 -18.63
CA TYR A 174 -7.09 -11.43 -17.74
C TYR A 174 -7.77 -12.61 -18.43
N LYS A 175 -8.16 -12.43 -19.70
CA LYS A 175 -9.01 -13.37 -20.43
C LYS A 175 -8.34 -14.73 -20.63
N ASP A 176 -7.05 -14.74 -20.94
CA ASP A 176 -6.29 -15.94 -21.30
C ASP A 176 -5.04 -16.15 -20.43
N GLN A 177 -4.75 -15.24 -19.50
CA GLN A 177 -3.61 -15.25 -18.58
C GLN A 177 -2.24 -15.22 -19.26
N ARG A 178 -2.19 -14.89 -20.56
CA ARG A 178 -0.94 -14.77 -21.32
C ARG A 178 -0.29 -13.42 -21.08
N LEU A 179 1.03 -13.36 -21.25
CA LEU A 179 1.74 -12.10 -21.34
C LEU A 179 1.61 -11.52 -22.75
N TYR A 180 1.33 -10.23 -22.80
CA TYR A 180 1.25 -9.42 -24.00
C TYR A 180 2.26 -8.29 -23.94
N GLN A 181 2.89 -8.00 -25.08
CA GLN A 181 3.76 -6.86 -25.27
C GLN A 181 3.05 -5.81 -26.12
N GLN A 182 3.18 -4.55 -25.73
CA GLN A 182 2.62 -3.39 -26.43
C GLN A 182 3.65 -2.26 -26.44
N SER A 183 3.71 -1.49 -27.53
CA SER A 183 4.50 -0.26 -27.60
C SER A 183 3.63 0.94 -27.19
N ILE A 184 4.07 1.70 -26.19
CA ILE A 184 3.30 2.81 -25.61
C ILE A 184 3.83 4.20 -26.01
N ALA A 185 4.90 4.30 -26.80
CA ALA A 185 5.39 5.57 -27.33
C ALA A 185 6.33 5.42 -28.53
N SER A 186 6.21 6.33 -29.51
CA SER A 186 7.30 6.71 -30.43
C SER A 186 7.22 8.20 -30.70
N GLY A 187 8.30 8.94 -30.44
CA GLY A 187 8.35 10.39 -30.67
C GLY A 187 7.34 11.20 -29.84
N GLY A 188 7.02 10.75 -28.62
CA GLY A 188 6.13 11.45 -27.69
C GLY A 188 4.65 11.12 -27.84
N ARG A 189 4.20 10.54 -28.96
CA ARG A 189 2.79 10.17 -29.19
C ARG A 189 2.49 8.72 -28.81
N LEU A 190 1.30 8.48 -28.25
CA LEU A 190 0.76 7.12 -28.06
C LEU A 190 0.54 6.48 -29.44
N LEU A 191 1.03 5.26 -29.60
CA LEU A 191 0.69 4.40 -30.73
C LEU A 191 -0.55 3.61 -30.38
N ASP A 192 -1.50 3.56 -31.31
CA ASP A 192 -2.53 2.52 -31.34
C ASP A 192 -1.87 1.21 -31.80
N SER A 193 -0.99 0.66 -30.94
CA SER A 193 -0.31 -0.59 -31.21
C SER A 193 -1.10 -1.74 -30.61
N THR A 194 -1.49 -2.69 -31.45
CA THR A 194 -2.18 -3.90 -31.01
C THR A 194 -1.23 -4.74 -30.15
N PRO A 195 -1.61 -5.10 -28.91
CA PRO A 195 -0.80 -5.97 -28.07
C PRO A 195 -0.56 -7.32 -28.76
N SER A 196 0.69 -7.78 -28.79
CA SER A 196 1.08 -9.09 -29.30
C SER A 196 1.39 -10.04 -28.16
N PRO A 197 0.91 -11.30 -28.18
CA PRO A 197 1.25 -12.25 -27.14
C PRO A 197 2.73 -12.64 -27.23
N ILE A 198 3.39 -12.80 -26.08
CA ILE A 198 4.79 -13.23 -25.98
C ILE A 198 4.93 -14.61 -25.31
N THR A 199 3.85 -15.17 -24.75
CA THR A 199 3.80 -16.52 -24.17
C THR A 199 2.87 -17.44 -24.96
N PRO A 200 3.08 -18.77 -24.94
CA PRO A 200 2.26 -19.73 -25.68
C PRO A 200 0.77 -19.66 -25.31
N ASP A 201 -0.06 -20.10 -26.25
CA ASP A 201 -1.47 -20.40 -25.96
C ASP A 201 -1.56 -21.86 -25.51
N TYR A 202 -1.99 -22.07 -24.27
CA TYR A 202 -2.16 -23.41 -23.70
C TYR A 202 -3.60 -23.91 -23.78
N GLY A 203 -4.46 -23.27 -24.59
CA GLY A 203 -5.87 -23.65 -24.76
C GLY A 203 -6.78 -23.20 -23.61
N GLY A 204 -6.32 -22.29 -22.76
CA GLY A 204 -7.06 -21.74 -21.62
C GLY A 204 -6.16 -21.01 -20.61
N PRO A 205 -6.75 -20.40 -19.56
CA PRO A 205 -6.04 -19.64 -18.52
C PRO A 205 -5.37 -20.57 -17.49
N VAL A 206 -4.64 -21.57 -17.95
CA VAL A 206 -4.01 -22.63 -17.13
C VAL A 206 -2.56 -22.32 -16.75
N VAL A 207 -1.97 -21.30 -17.37
CA VAL A 207 -0.66 -20.75 -16.98
C VAL A 207 -0.83 -19.24 -16.84
N CYS A 208 -0.42 -18.69 -15.71
CA CYS A 208 -0.46 -17.25 -15.46
C CYS A 208 0.91 -16.74 -15.04
N TYR A 209 1.09 -15.43 -15.20
CA TYR A 209 2.36 -14.74 -14.98
C TYR A 209 2.16 -13.49 -14.14
N ALA A 210 3.11 -13.18 -13.28
CA ALA A 210 3.05 -12.03 -12.39
C ALA A 210 4.44 -11.50 -12.03
N ASP A 211 4.47 -10.27 -11.52
CA ASP A 211 5.60 -9.64 -10.84
C ASP A 211 6.89 -9.62 -11.67
N GLY A 212 6.76 -9.39 -12.98
CA GLY A 212 7.88 -9.52 -13.88
C GLY A 212 8.77 -8.28 -13.98
N VAL A 213 10.01 -8.52 -14.40
CA VAL A 213 11.09 -7.54 -14.53
C VAL A 213 11.83 -7.75 -15.86
N PHE A 214 12.28 -6.66 -16.48
CA PHE A 214 13.13 -6.73 -17.67
C PHE A 214 14.57 -7.10 -17.27
N ASP A 215 15.20 -8.00 -18.02
CA ASP A 215 16.62 -8.26 -17.89
C ASP A 215 17.42 -7.18 -18.64
N PRO A 216 18.34 -6.44 -17.98
CA PRO A 216 19.08 -5.36 -18.62
C PRO A 216 20.20 -5.85 -19.54
N ARG A 217 20.62 -7.12 -19.43
CA ARG A 217 21.74 -7.71 -20.18
C ARG A 217 21.27 -8.56 -21.35
N ILE A 218 20.19 -9.31 -21.17
CA ILE A 218 19.64 -10.25 -22.15
C ILE A 218 18.25 -9.77 -22.56
N PRO A 219 17.87 -9.75 -23.85
CA PRO A 219 16.53 -9.34 -24.29
C PRO A 219 15.46 -10.39 -23.90
N ARG A 220 15.08 -10.40 -22.62
CA ARG A 220 14.09 -11.29 -22.02
C ARG A 220 13.34 -10.60 -20.89
N PHE A 221 12.18 -11.14 -20.56
CA PHE A 221 11.36 -10.76 -19.42
C PHE A 221 11.36 -11.89 -18.40
N ILE A 222 11.71 -11.60 -17.15
CA ILE A 222 11.73 -12.57 -16.05
C ILE A 222 10.48 -12.37 -15.21
N THR A 223 9.77 -13.44 -14.86
CA THR A 223 8.47 -13.34 -14.19
C THR A 223 8.21 -14.57 -13.33
N VAL A 224 7.37 -14.43 -12.31
CA VAL A 224 6.75 -15.57 -11.64
C VAL A 224 5.78 -16.22 -12.63
N MET A 225 5.90 -17.53 -12.81
CA MET A 225 5.00 -18.34 -13.63
C MET A 225 4.34 -19.39 -12.75
N GLU A 226 3.02 -19.45 -12.77
CA GLU A 226 2.22 -20.44 -12.05
C GLU A 226 1.49 -21.32 -13.08
N ASP A 227 1.80 -22.61 -13.06
CA ASP A 227 1.37 -23.58 -14.07
C ASP A 227 0.41 -24.61 -13.46
N ARG A 228 -0.84 -24.56 -13.91
CA ARG A 228 -1.94 -25.45 -13.49
C ARG A 228 -2.22 -26.58 -14.49
N ARG A 229 -1.39 -26.77 -15.51
CA ARG A 229 -1.63 -27.80 -16.56
C ARG A 229 -1.60 -29.22 -15.99
N GLU A 230 -0.71 -29.48 -15.03
CA GLU A 230 -0.61 -30.78 -14.37
C GLU A 230 -1.58 -30.90 -13.18
N SER A 231 -1.75 -29.83 -12.39
CA SER A 231 -2.62 -29.81 -11.22
C SER A 231 -3.25 -28.44 -11.02
N GLN A 232 -4.58 -28.41 -10.90
CA GLN A 232 -5.33 -27.19 -10.60
C GLN A 232 -5.27 -26.79 -9.13
N LEU A 233 -5.07 -27.77 -8.23
CA LEU A 233 -5.08 -27.55 -6.77
C LEU A 233 -3.68 -27.23 -6.23
N ASN A 234 -2.65 -27.81 -6.84
CA ASN A 234 -1.26 -27.60 -6.45
C ASN A 234 -0.49 -27.18 -7.70
N PRO A 235 -0.69 -25.93 -8.18
CA PRO A 235 0.06 -25.44 -9.34
C PRO A 235 1.55 -25.45 -9.07
N THR A 236 2.34 -25.71 -10.11
CA THR A 236 3.80 -25.54 -10.03
C THR A 236 4.12 -24.06 -10.22
N THR A 237 4.71 -23.42 -9.21
CA THR A 237 5.21 -22.05 -9.31
C THR A 237 6.70 -22.07 -9.62
N THR A 238 7.15 -21.17 -10.48
CA THR A 238 8.58 -21.03 -10.85
C THR A 238 8.91 -19.57 -11.17
N ILE A 239 10.20 -19.25 -11.22
CA ILE A 239 10.68 -18.04 -11.90
C ILE A 239 11.11 -18.43 -13.30
N ALA A 240 10.51 -17.82 -14.31
CA ALA A 240 10.73 -18.14 -15.71
C ALA A 240 11.17 -16.93 -16.53
N ALA A 241 11.96 -17.18 -17.57
CA ALA A 241 12.40 -16.23 -18.58
C ALA A 241 11.61 -16.37 -19.87
N ILE A 242 11.05 -15.27 -20.34
CA ILE A 242 10.34 -15.13 -21.61
C ILE A 242 11.26 -14.41 -22.60
N PRO A 243 11.71 -15.06 -23.70
CA PRO A 243 12.50 -14.39 -24.72
C PRO A 243 11.75 -13.22 -25.35
N LEU A 244 12.38 -12.04 -25.44
CA LEU A 244 11.85 -10.87 -26.16
C LEU A 244 12.48 -10.70 -27.55
N SER A 245 13.56 -11.43 -27.82
CA SER A 245 14.19 -11.51 -29.14
C SER A 245 13.88 -12.84 -29.84
N GLY A 246 13.65 -12.78 -31.15
CA GLY A 246 13.39 -13.93 -32.01
C GLY A 246 12.05 -13.80 -32.74
N SER A 247 11.84 -14.63 -33.77
CA SER A 247 10.58 -14.66 -34.51
C SER A 247 9.58 -15.59 -33.83
N GLY A 248 8.47 -15.03 -33.34
CA GLY A 248 7.33 -15.79 -32.83
C GLY A 248 7.35 -16.06 -31.32
N VAL A 249 6.27 -16.67 -30.85
CA VAL A 249 6.05 -17.02 -29.44
C VAL A 249 6.84 -18.26 -29.08
N GLN A 250 7.63 -18.18 -28.01
CA GLN A 250 8.47 -19.27 -27.51
C GLN A 250 8.02 -19.74 -26.12
N ALA A 251 8.34 -20.97 -25.77
CA ALA A 251 8.09 -21.49 -24.43
C ALA A 251 8.97 -20.77 -23.40
N PRO A 252 8.45 -20.48 -22.19
CA PRO A 252 9.25 -19.97 -21.08
C PRO A 252 10.42 -20.90 -20.73
N LYS A 253 11.58 -20.33 -20.41
CA LYS A 253 12.71 -21.07 -19.82
C LYS A 253 12.65 -20.95 -18.30
N ILE A 254 12.56 -22.07 -17.58
CA ILE A 254 12.57 -22.07 -16.12
C ILE A 254 13.98 -21.69 -15.64
N LEU A 255 14.07 -20.71 -14.73
CA LEU A 255 15.30 -20.26 -14.09
C LEU A 255 15.43 -20.76 -12.66
N VAL A 256 14.32 -20.74 -11.91
CA VAL A 256 14.26 -21.20 -10.51
C VAL A 256 13.00 -22.03 -10.30
N SER A 257 13.16 -23.17 -9.62
CA SER A 257 12.11 -24.09 -9.21
C SER A 257 12.53 -24.86 -7.96
N GLY A 258 11.58 -25.53 -7.30
CA GLY A 258 11.85 -26.32 -6.09
C GLY A 258 10.88 -26.03 -4.94
N SER A 259 10.64 -24.76 -4.64
CA SER A 259 9.63 -24.30 -3.68
C SER A 259 8.22 -24.20 -4.26
N ASP A 260 7.21 -24.19 -3.38
CA ASP A 260 5.79 -24.07 -3.70
C ASP A 260 5.43 -22.67 -4.25
N PHE A 261 6.07 -21.62 -3.74
CA PHE A 261 5.75 -20.23 -4.06
C PHE A 261 6.98 -19.35 -4.28
N TYR A 262 6.82 -18.35 -5.16
CA TYR A 262 7.84 -17.35 -5.49
C TYR A 262 7.23 -15.97 -5.62
N ALA A 263 8.02 -14.94 -5.32
CA ALA A 263 7.66 -13.55 -5.56
C ALA A 263 8.88 -12.66 -5.79
N SER A 264 8.65 -11.45 -6.29
CA SER A 264 9.62 -10.37 -6.39
C SER A 264 10.96 -10.76 -7.06
N PRO A 265 10.97 -11.34 -8.28
CA PRO A 265 12.20 -11.42 -9.06
C PRO A 265 12.67 -10.00 -9.40
N ARG A 266 13.90 -9.66 -8.99
CA ARG A 266 14.49 -8.32 -9.14
C ARG A 266 15.92 -8.43 -9.64
N MET A 267 16.14 -7.95 -10.85
CA MET A 267 17.46 -7.93 -11.48
C MET A 267 18.28 -6.75 -10.95
N ASP A 268 19.57 -6.99 -10.73
CA ASP A 268 20.51 -5.91 -10.49
C ASP A 268 20.74 -5.10 -11.79
N PRO A 269 21.27 -3.86 -11.72
CA PRO A 269 21.40 -3.00 -12.90
C PRO A 269 22.28 -3.57 -14.02
N LYS A 270 23.18 -4.49 -13.68
CA LYS A 270 24.09 -5.14 -14.64
C LYS A 270 23.51 -6.42 -15.25
N GLY A 271 22.43 -6.97 -14.68
CA GLY A 271 21.85 -8.23 -15.11
C GLY A 271 22.69 -9.45 -14.74
N GLU A 272 23.58 -9.29 -13.75
CA GLU A 272 24.52 -10.32 -13.28
C GLU A 272 23.98 -11.03 -12.03
N ARG A 273 23.07 -10.39 -11.30
CA ARG A 273 22.44 -10.94 -10.09
C ARG A 273 20.93 -10.76 -10.15
N MET A 274 20.22 -11.73 -9.58
CA MET A 274 18.76 -11.68 -9.41
C MET A 274 18.43 -11.98 -7.95
N ALA A 275 17.64 -11.13 -7.32
CA ALA A 275 17.04 -11.40 -6.03
C ALA A 275 15.62 -11.94 -6.21
N TRP A 276 15.14 -12.80 -5.31
CA TRP A 276 13.75 -13.24 -5.25
C TRP A 276 13.36 -13.73 -3.85
N ILE A 277 12.06 -13.79 -3.59
CA ILE A 277 11.48 -14.40 -2.39
C ILE A 277 10.94 -15.79 -2.76
N GLU A 278 11.21 -16.80 -1.94
CA GLU A 278 10.58 -18.13 -2.02
C GLU A 278 10.07 -18.59 -0.64
N TRP A 279 9.00 -19.38 -0.64
CA TRP A 279 8.47 -20.00 0.58
C TRP A 279 7.69 -21.28 0.23
N ASP A 280 7.45 -22.08 1.27
CA ASP A 280 6.87 -23.42 1.15
C ASP A 280 5.75 -23.62 2.16
N HIS A 281 4.82 -24.51 1.80
CA HIS A 281 3.81 -24.99 2.74
C HIS A 281 4.49 -25.59 4.00
N PRO A 282 3.89 -25.40 5.19
CA PRO A 282 2.57 -24.80 5.44
C PRO A 282 2.59 -23.28 5.68
N ASN A 283 3.71 -22.59 5.43
CA ASN A 283 3.88 -21.19 5.80
C ASN A 283 3.21 -20.25 4.80
N MET A 284 2.65 -19.14 5.30
CA MET A 284 2.40 -17.94 4.51
C MET A 284 3.68 -17.09 4.46
N PRO A 285 3.84 -16.17 3.49
CA PRO A 285 5.09 -15.41 3.34
C PRO A 285 5.43 -14.55 4.57
N TRP A 286 4.43 -14.12 5.35
CA TRP A 286 4.60 -13.41 6.62
C TRP A 286 4.89 -14.30 7.83
N ASP A 287 4.72 -15.61 7.73
CA ASP A 287 5.09 -16.53 8.79
C ASP A 287 6.58 -16.87 8.68
N ARG A 288 6.97 -17.36 7.49
CA ARG A 288 8.34 -17.71 7.12
C ARG A 288 8.51 -17.63 5.61
N SER A 289 9.51 -16.89 5.16
CA SER A 289 9.95 -16.87 3.75
C SER A 289 11.46 -16.66 3.67
N GLU A 290 12.03 -16.88 2.50
CA GLU A 290 13.47 -16.75 2.26
C GLU A 290 13.75 -15.76 1.13
N LEU A 291 14.74 -14.91 1.34
CA LEU A 291 15.30 -14.03 0.30
C LEU A 291 16.56 -14.67 -0.24
N TRP A 292 16.57 -14.91 -1.54
CA TRP A 292 17.70 -15.49 -2.25
C TRP A 292 18.30 -14.51 -3.25
N VAL A 293 19.61 -14.62 -3.47
CA VAL A 293 20.31 -13.97 -4.58
C VAL A 293 20.99 -15.04 -5.42
N GLY A 294 20.70 -15.02 -6.71
CA GLY A 294 21.28 -15.91 -7.71
C GLY A 294 22.19 -15.16 -8.68
N TYR A 295 23.30 -15.78 -9.06
CA TYR A 295 24.27 -15.26 -10.01
C TYR A 295 23.98 -15.79 -11.41
N ILE A 296 23.88 -14.88 -12.37
CA ILE A 296 23.42 -15.16 -13.73
C ILE A 296 24.63 -15.31 -14.67
N SER A 297 24.78 -16.50 -15.23
CA SER A 297 25.78 -16.82 -16.25
C SER A 297 25.63 -15.99 -17.53
N GLU A 298 26.63 -16.04 -18.41
CA GLU A 298 26.56 -15.42 -19.74
C GLU A 298 25.38 -15.95 -20.58
N ASN A 299 24.98 -17.21 -20.38
CA ASN A 299 23.84 -17.83 -21.06
C ASN A 299 22.48 -17.49 -20.41
N GLY A 300 22.48 -16.68 -19.34
CA GLY A 300 21.28 -16.24 -18.65
C GLY A 300 20.76 -17.18 -17.57
N ASP A 301 21.46 -18.27 -17.26
CA ASP A 301 21.06 -19.24 -16.23
C ASP A 301 21.57 -18.86 -14.85
N VAL A 302 20.80 -19.22 -13.81
CA VAL A 302 21.21 -19.09 -12.40
C VAL A 302 22.19 -20.23 -12.08
N GLU A 303 23.47 -19.92 -11.89
CA GLU A 303 24.50 -20.93 -11.62
C GLU A 303 24.73 -21.20 -10.14
N LYS A 304 24.66 -20.14 -9.33
CA LYS A 304 24.89 -20.17 -7.89
C LYS A 304 23.83 -19.32 -7.23
N ARG A 305 23.40 -19.73 -6.03
CA ARG A 305 22.48 -18.95 -5.21
C ARG A 305 22.91 -18.94 -3.74
N ILE A 306 22.59 -17.86 -3.06
CA ILE A 306 22.88 -17.64 -1.63
C ILE A 306 21.59 -17.18 -0.97
N CYS A 307 21.23 -17.81 0.14
CA CYS A 307 20.13 -17.34 0.98
C CYS A 307 20.65 -16.17 1.83
N ILE A 308 20.04 -15.01 1.66
CA ILE A 308 20.43 -13.74 2.27
C ILE A 308 19.73 -13.53 3.61
N ALA A 309 18.45 -13.91 3.69
CA ALA A 309 17.59 -13.78 4.85
C ALA A 309 16.55 -14.91 4.85
N GLY A 310 16.08 -15.34 6.03
CA GLY A 310 15.09 -16.40 6.17
C GLY A 310 15.61 -17.84 6.26
N GLY A 311 16.88 -18.09 5.91
CA GLY A 311 17.44 -19.45 5.85
C GLY A 311 17.83 -20.08 7.20
N ASP A 312 17.68 -19.37 8.32
CA ASP A 312 17.92 -19.93 9.66
C ASP A 312 16.65 -20.57 10.21
N ALA A 313 16.61 -21.90 10.24
CA ALA A 313 15.46 -22.65 10.75
C ALA A 313 15.09 -22.33 12.21
N SER A 314 16.02 -21.79 13.01
CA SER A 314 15.79 -21.42 14.41
C SER A 314 15.05 -20.08 14.57
N LEU A 315 14.99 -19.27 13.52
CA LEU A 315 14.38 -17.93 13.53
C LEU A 315 13.25 -17.85 12.51
N ALA A 316 12.06 -17.43 12.94
CA ALA A 316 11.01 -17.05 11.99
C ALA A 316 11.34 -15.67 11.43
N GLU A 317 11.39 -15.58 10.11
CA GLU A 317 11.74 -14.36 9.38
C GLU A 317 10.93 -14.31 8.09
N SER A 318 10.47 -13.10 7.73
CA SER A 318 9.65 -12.80 6.57
C SER A 318 10.30 -11.67 5.75
N PRO A 319 11.34 -11.93 4.95
CA PRO A 319 11.88 -10.95 4.05
C PRO A 319 10.93 -10.63 2.89
N THR A 320 10.94 -9.38 2.42
CA THR A 320 10.09 -8.91 1.32
C THR A 320 10.70 -7.70 0.60
N GLU A 321 10.11 -7.36 -0.55
CA GLU A 321 10.41 -6.19 -1.36
C GLU A 321 11.92 -5.94 -1.61
N PRO A 322 12.70 -6.90 -2.14
CA PRO A 322 14.09 -6.65 -2.49
C PRO A 322 14.21 -5.59 -3.60
N LYS A 323 15.18 -4.67 -3.49
CA LYS A 323 15.48 -3.66 -4.51
C LYS A 323 16.97 -3.41 -4.64
N TRP A 324 17.43 -3.29 -5.88
CA TRP A 324 18.82 -2.98 -6.18
C TRP A 324 18.99 -1.48 -6.45
N THR A 325 20.04 -0.89 -5.90
CA THR A 325 20.48 0.45 -6.32
C THR A 325 21.17 0.42 -7.66
N SER A 326 21.35 1.59 -8.28
CA SER A 326 22.17 1.73 -9.48
C SER A 326 23.63 1.33 -9.28
N ALA A 327 24.14 1.37 -8.04
CA ALA A 327 25.47 0.90 -7.67
C ALA A 327 25.53 -0.64 -7.49
N GLY A 328 24.38 -1.32 -7.43
CA GLY A 328 24.29 -2.76 -7.22
C GLY A 328 24.30 -3.18 -5.75
N ASP A 329 23.96 -2.27 -4.83
CA ASP A 329 23.63 -2.62 -3.43
C ASP A 329 22.23 -3.22 -3.38
N LEU A 330 22.02 -4.24 -2.54
CA LEU A 330 20.71 -4.84 -2.30
C LEU A 330 20.13 -4.34 -0.98
N PHE A 331 18.94 -3.74 -1.08
CA PHE A 331 18.08 -3.37 0.04
C PHE A 331 16.85 -4.28 0.05
N PHE A 332 16.30 -4.51 1.23
CA PHE A 332 15.08 -5.29 1.41
C PHE A 332 14.47 -4.99 2.78
N ILE A 333 13.24 -5.46 3.00
CA ILE A 333 12.55 -5.35 4.27
C ILE A 333 12.48 -6.74 4.90
N THR A 334 12.67 -6.85 6.21
CA THR A 334 12.48 -8.09 6.97
C THR A 334 12.14 -7.77 8.42
N ASP A 335 11.46 -8.70 9.10
CA ASP A 335 11.03 -8.59 10.50
C ASP A 335 12.04 -9.16 11.50
N ARG A 336 13.28 -9.41 11.05
CA ARG A 336 14.34 -9.95 11.93
C ARG A 336 14.62 -9.04 13.12
N GLU A 337 15.19 -9.66 14.16
CA GLU A 337 15.62 -9.03 15.42
C GLU A 337 14.47 -8.47 16.26
N ASN A 338 13.95 -7.28 15.93
CA ASN A 338 12.95 -6.59 16.75
C ASN A 338 11.51 -7.06 16.47
N GLY A 339 11.30 -7.88 15.43
CA GLY A 339 10.01 -8.46 15.10
C GLY A 339 9.06 -7.56 14.33
N PHE A 340 9.53 -6.40 13.87
CA PHE A 340 8.81 -5.48 13.00
C PHE A 340 9.52 -5.40 11.66
N TRP A 341 8.76 -5.31 10.56
CA TRP A 341 9.35 -5.14 9.25
C TRP A 341 10.14 -3.82 9.18
N ASN A 342 11.46 -3.90 9.07
CA ASN A 342 12.35 -2.73 8.95
C ASN A 342 13.26 -2.88 7.71
N LEU A 343 13.92 -1.79 7.30
CA LEU A 343 14.80 -1.77 6.13
C LEU A 343 16.22 -2.27 6.48
N TYR A 344 16.73 -3.17 5.66
CA TYR A 344 18.06 -3.77 5.77
C TYR A 344 18.83 -3.64 4.46
N LYS A 345 20.16 -3.73 4.57
CA LYS A 345 21.10 -3.81 3.46
C LYS A 345 21.91 -5.10 3.54
N TRP A 346 22.11 -5.74 2.41
CA TRP A 346 23.03 -6.88 2.28
C TRP A 346 24.45 -6.41 1.92
N ILE A 347 25.43 -6.89 2.68
CA ILE A 347 26.87 -6.69 2.46
C ILE A 347 27.44 -7.97 1.86
N GLU A 348 27.45 -8.04 0.53
CA GLU A 348 27.85 -9.23 -0.25
C GLU A 348 29.21 -9.80 0.14
N SER A 349 30.21 -8.95 0.36
CA SER A 349 31.59 -9.38 0.67
C SER A 349 31.73 -10.20 1.95
N LYS A 350 30.79 -10.07 2.89
CA LYS A 350 30.75 -10.80 4.16
C LYS A 350 29.55 -11.73 4.29
N ASN A 351 28.62 -11.67 3.33
CA ASN A 351 27.28 -12.22 3.46
C ASN A 351 26.58 -11.79 4.76
N GLU A 352 26.64 -10.50 5.06
CA GLU A 352 26.08 -9.90 6.29
C GLU A 352 24.87 -9.04 5.97
N VAL A 353 23.87 -9.04 6.85
CA VAL A 353 22.66 -8.23 6.73
C VAL A 353 22.66 -7.20 7.85
N VAL A 354 22.54 -5.92 7.50
CA VAL A 354 22.66 -4.80 8.45
C VAL A 354 21.39 -3.96 8.43
N ALA A 355 20.84 -3.71 9.61
CA ALA A 355 19.69 -2.81 9.78
C ALA A 355 20.10 -1.38 9.43
N LEU A 356 19.31 -0.68 8.62
CA LEU A 356 19.54 0.73 8.32
C LEU A 356 18.99 1.64 9.41
N TYR A 357 17.82 1.28 9.92
CA TYR A 357 17.10 2.00 10.96
C TYR A 357 16.16 1.04 11.69
N SER A 358 16.35 0.86 13.00
CA SER A 358 15.50 0.00 13.82
C SER A 358 14.38 0.82 14.45
N MET A 359 13.13 0.43 14.20
CA MET A 359 11.93 1.04 14.76
C MET A 359 10.84 0.00 15.00
N GLU A 360 10.15 0.10 16.14
CA GLU A 360 8.89 -0.61 16.40
C GLU A 360 7.76 0.02 15.55
N ALA A 361 7.77 -0.29 14.26
CA ALA A 361 6.86 0.17 13.20
C ALA A 361 7.01 -0.71 11.95
N GLU A 362 5.93 -0.86 11.18
CA GLU A 362 5.92 -1.74 10.00
C GLU A 362 6.28 -0.97 8.72
N PHE A 363 7.43 -1.29 8.11
CA PHE A 363 7.87 -0.71 6.83
C PHE A 363 7.36 -1.49 5.62
N ALA A 364 6.67 -2.60 5.82
CA ALA A 364 6.04 -3.40 4.76
C ALA A 364 4.61 -3.78 5.15
N ARG A 365 3.97 -4.54 4.26
CA ARG A 365 2.65 -5.14 4.47
C ARG A 365 2.70 -6.62 4.11
N PRO A 366 1.76 -7.43 4.60
CA PRO A 366 1.65 -8.84 4.22
C PRO A 366 1.55 -9.02 2.71
N LEU A 367 2.40 -9.89 2.18
CA LEU A 367 2.49 -10.21 0.75
C LEU A 367 1.31 -11.10 0.32
N TRP A 368 0.12 -10.50 0.17
CA TRP A 368 -1.05 -11.15 -0.46
C TRP A 368 -1.09 -10.93 -1.97
N VAL A 369 -0.57 -9.80 -2.43
CA VAL A 369 -0.59 -9.37 -3.83
C VAL A 369 0.81 -9.02 -4.28
N PHE A 370 1.12 -9.31 -5.53
CA PHE A 370 2.43 -8.97 -6.11
C PHE A 370 2.59 -7.47 -6.37
N GLY A 371 3.86 -7.03 -6.42
CA GLY A 371 4.22 -5.69 -6.88
C GLY A 371 3.99 -4.58 -5.85
N MET A 372 3.85 -4.91 -4.56
CA MET A 372 3.84 -3.92 -3.48
C MET A 372 5.20 -3.22 -3.38
N SER A 373 5.19 -1.93 -3.04
CA SER A 373 6.38 -1.07 -3.01
C SER A 373 6.28 -0.04 -1.88
N SER A 374 6.63 -0.47 -0.68
CA SER A 374 6.59 0.34 0.54
C SER A 374 7.77 1.32 0.64
N TYR A 375 8.82 1.12 -0.15
CA TYR A 375 9.96 2.04 -0.26
C TYR A 375 10.50 2.12 -1.70
N GLU A 376 11.25 3.17 -2.03
CA GLU A 376 11.94 3.32 -3.32
C GLU A 376 13.24 4.13 -3.17
N ILE A 377 14.24 3.80 -3.99
CA ILE A 377 15.56 4.45 -3.98
C ILE A 377 15.48 5.76 -4.76
N VAL A 378 15.50 6.88 -4.05
CA VAL A 378 15.36 8.24 -4.61
C VAL A 378 16.67 8.73 -5.20
N CYS A 379 17.78 8.41 -4.55
CA CYS A 379 19.11 8.79 -4.99
C CYS A 379 20.12 7.72 -4.58
N SER A 380 21.04 7.38 -5.48
CA SER A 380 22.19 6.52 -5.21
C SER A 380 23.42 7.20 -5.78
N GLN A 381 24.21 7.81 -4.89
CA GLN A 381 25.55 8.35 -5.18
C GLN A 381 26.58 7.43 -4.54
N GLU A 382 27.82 7.41 -5.05
CA GLU A 382 28.85 6.36 -4.84
C GLU A 382 28.97 5.75 -3.43
N ARG A 383 28.56 6.44 -2.36
CA ARG A 383 28.53 5.91 -0.99
C ARG A 383 27.32 6.30 -0.14
N ARG A 384 26.28 6.91 -0.72
CA ARG A 384 25.11 7.39 0.02
C ARG A 384 23.85 7.15 -0.80
N ASN A 385 22.90 6.45 -0.20
CA ASN A 385 21.60 6.19 -0.74
C ASN A 385 20.55 6.96 0.05
N LEU A 386 19.64 7.62 -0.66
CA LEU A 386 18.42 8.19 -0.11
C LEU A 386 17.24 7.32 -0.51
N ILE A 387 16.50 6.85 0.47
CA ILE A 387 15.42 5.89 0.30
C ILE A 387 14.13 6.53 0.81
N ALA A 388 13.17 6.77 -0.07
CA ALA A 388 11.83 7.16 0.35
C ALA A 388 11.13 5.90 0.85
N CYS A 389 10.62 5.91 2.06
CA CYS A 389 9.94 4.78 2.67
C CYS A 389 8.67 5.23 3.39
N SER A 390 7.66 4.38 3.35
CA SER A 390 6.51 4.48 4.22
C SER A 390 6.65 3.46 5.33
N TYR A 391 6.40 3.87 6.57
CA TYR A 391 6.14 2.93 7.67
C TYR A 391 4.78 3.20 8.27
N ARG A 392 4.25 2.21 8.98
CA ARG A 392 3.00 2.31 9.72
C ARG A 392 3.24 2.14 11.21
N LYS A 393 2.51 2.94 11.98
CA LYS A 393 2.51 2.86 13.43
C LYS A 393 1.16 3.26 13.97
N LYS A 394 0.51 2.34 14.68
CA LYS A 394 -0.81 2.56 15.30
C LYS A 394 -1.85 3.03 14.29
N GLY A 395 -1.99 2.34 13.16
CA GLY A 395 -3.04 2.60 12.17
C GLY A 395 -2.78 3.83 11.29
N ARG A 396 -1.55 4.35 11.24
CA ARG A 396 -1.21 5.52 10.43
C ARG A 396 0.10 5.29 9.68
N SER A 397 0.08 5.57 8.39
CA SER A 397 1.29 5.68 7.56
C SER A 397 2.00 7.01 7.76
N TYR A 398 3.32 6.96 7.76
CA TYR A 398 4.25 8.09 7.73
C TYR A 398 5.17 7.91 6.52
N LEU A 399 5.43 8.99 5.80
CA LEU A 399 6.33 9.01 4.65
C LEU A 399 7.61 9.75 5.02
N GLU A 400 8.75 9.11 4.84
CA GLU A 400 10.05 9.67 5.22
C GLU A 400 11.11 9.32 4.18
N VAL A 401 12.23 10.06 4.20
CA VAL A 401 13.44 9.74 3.45
C VAL A 401 14.53 9.30 4.41
N LEU A 402 14.96 8.05 4.28
CA LEU A 402 16.04 7.44 5.00
C LEU A 402 17.39 7.67 4.29
N ASP A 403 18.38 8.08 5.06
CA ASP A 403 19.78 8.11 4.67
C ASP A 403 20.48 6.84 5.19
N ASP A 404 20.99 6.01 4.29
CA ASP A 404 21.58 4.71 4.65
C ASP A 404 22.93 4.80 5.38
N VAL A 405 23.66 5.92 5.24
CA VAL A 405 24.95 6.14 5.92
C VAL A 405 24.74 6.78 7.28
N GLN A 406 23.84 7.75 7.35
CA GLN A 406 23.58 8.49 8.59
C GLN A 406 22.60 7.75 9.51
N SER A 407 21.90 6.73 9.01
CA SER A 407 20.80 6.06 9.72
C SER A 407 19.81 7.07 10.28
N SER A 408 19.42 8.03 9.44
CA SER A 408 18.56 9.15 9.82
C SER A 408 17.38 9.28 8.89
N LEU A 409 16.23 9.68 9.46
CA LEU A 409 14.99 9.87 8.73
C LEU A 409 14.62 11.35 8.62
N SER A 410 14.13 11.74 7.44
CA SER A 410 13.61 13.08 7.16
C SER A 410 12.13 13.00 6.77
N PRO A 411 11.19 13.63 7.51
CA PRO A 411 9.77 13.51 7.22
C PRO A 411 9.36 14.24 5.94
N LEU A 412 8.51 13.59 5.14
CA LEU A 412 7.83 14.18 3.99
C LEU A 412 6.37 14.46 4.33
N GLU A 413 6.09 15.69 4.74
CA GLU A 413 4.76 16.14 5.14
C GLU A 413 3.78 16.12 3.95
N ILE A 414 2.85 15.16 3.95
CA ILE A 414 1.80 15.01 2.94
C ILE A 414 0.45 14.69 3.61
N PRO A 415 -0.70 14.98 2.96
CA PRO A 415 -2.02 14.80 3.57
C PRO A 415 -2.50 13.34 3.64
N PHE A 416 -1.77 12.39 3.05
CA PHE A 416 -2.11 10.97 3.15
C PHE A 416 -1.71 10.40 4.51
N THR A 417 -2.58 9.56 5.06
CA THR A 417 -2.39 8.85 6.34
C THR A 417 -2.43 7.33 6.17
N ASP A 418 -2.66 6.86 4.96
CA ASP A 418 -2.50 5.47 4.52
C ASP A 418 -1.74 5.50 3.19
N ILE A 419 -0.61 4.81 3.12
CA ILE A 419 0.25 4.75 1.94
C ILE A 419 0.47 3.27 1.60
N ASN A 420 0.40 2.95 0.31
CA ASN A 420 0.53 1.58 -0.20
C ASN A 420 1.73 1.40 -1.13
N ASN A 421 1.94 2.34 -2.06
CA ASN A 421 2.97 2.21 -3.08
C ASN A 421 3.71 3.53 -3.29
N ILE A 422 5.03 3.44 -3.38
CA ILE A 422 5.95 4.52 -3.72
C ILE A 422 6.70 4.12 -4.98
N VAL A 423 6.69 4.98 -6.00
CA VAL A 423 7.54 4.89 -7.17
C VAL A 423 8.23 6.22 -7.43
N VAL A 424 9.41 6.20 -8.02
CA VAL A 424 10.20 7.40 -8.32
C VAL A 424 10.54 7.48 -9.80
N PHE A 425 10.63 8.71 -10.31
CA PHE A 425 11.28 8.95 -11.59
C PHE A 425 12.18 10.19 -11.53
N GLY A 426 13.39 10.06 -12.08
CA GLY A 426 14.37 11.15 -12.12
C GLY A 426 14.86 11.61 -10.74
N GLY A 427 14.52 10.90 -9.66
CA GLY A 427 14.99 11.15 -8.28
C GLY A 427 14.46 12.40 -7.60
N ASN A 428 13.66 13.24 -8.26
CA ASN A 428 13.20 14.53 -7.70
C ASN A 428 11.68 14.60 -7.49
N CYS A 429 10.95 13.54 -7.82
CA CYS A 429 9.50 13.49 -7.63
C CYS A 429 9.07 12.06 -7.35
N LEU A 430 8.34 11.88 -6.24
CA LEU A 430 7.71 10.62 -5.89
C LEU A 430 6.31 10.58 -6.51
N SER A 431 5.87 9.41 -6.97
CA SER A 431 4.45 9.13 -7.18
C SER A 431 3.99 8.14 -6.12
N ILE A 432 2.94 8.51 -5.40
CA ILE A 432 2.51 7.83 -4.19
C ILE A 432 1.05 7.44 -4.33
N GLU A 433 0.78 6.15 -4.13
CA GLU A 433 -0.56 5.66 -3.87
C GLU A 433 -0.88 5.80 -2.38
N GLY A 434 -1.96 6.50 -2.07
CA GLY A 434 -2.43 6.64 -0.70
C GLY A 434 -3.81 7.23 -0.57
N ALA A 435 -4.25 7.37 0.69
CA ALA A 435 -5.55 7.89 1.08
C ALA A 435 -5.47 8.55 2.46
N SER A 436 -6.57 9.17 2.88
CA SER A 436 -6.76 9.64 4.26
C SER A 436 -8.23 9.59 4.65
N ALA A 437 -8.55 10.04 5.87
CA ALA A 437 -9.94 10.17 6.32
C ALA A 437 -10.82 11.06 5.42
N VAL A 438 -10.22 11.95 4.63
CA VAL A 438 -10.93 12.92 3.76
C VAL A 438 -10.54 12.80 2.29
N HIS A 439 -9.40 12.17 1.98
CA HIS A 439 -9.00 11.85 0.62
C HIS A 439 -9.28 10.38 0.35
N PRO A 440 -10.07 10.04 -0.68
CA PRO A 440 -10.22 8.65 -1.09
C PRO A 440 -8.89 8.11 -1.66
N LEU A 441 -8.84 6.82 -1.97
CA LEU A 441 -7.67 6.21 -2.62
C LEU A 441 -7.28 6.99 -3.88
N SER A 442 -6.04 7.45 -3.91
CA SER A 442 -5.54 8.40 -4.90
C SER A 442 -4.10 8.08 -5.27
N VAL A 443 -3.69 8.58 -6.43
CA VAL A 443 -2.27 8.64 -6.81
C VAL A 443 -1.87 10.12 -6.87
N ALA A 444 -0.82 10.48 -6.15
CA ALA A 444 -0.33 11.85 -6.07
C ALA A 444 1.15 11.93 -6.47
N LYS A 445 1.54 13.05 -7.10
CA LYS A 445 2.93 13.43 -7.30
C LYS A 445 3.39 14.33 -6.17
N VAL A 446 4.58 14.03 -5.65
CA VAL A 446 5.22 14.74 -4.53
C VAL A 446 6.61 15.18 -4.98
N PRO A 447 6.75 16.39 -5.54
CA PRO A 447 8.05 16.98 -5.82
C PRO A 447 8.87 17.14 -4.55
N LEU A 448 10.15 16.80 -4.63
CA LEU A 448 11.09 16.93 -3.53
C LEU A 448 11.97 18.18 -3.70
N ASP A 449 12.53 18.66 -2.60
CA ASP A 449 13.53 19.72 -2.62
C ASP A 449 14.85 19.25 -3.23
N ASP A 450 15.79 20.18 -3.46
CA ASP A 450 17.08 19.87 -4.09
C ASP A 450 17.87 18.81 -3.31
N HIS A 451 17.68 18.77 -1.99
CA HIS A 451 18.29 17.80 -1.08
C HIS A 451 17.53 16.47 -0.99
N LYS A 452 16.35 16.36 -1.61
CA LYS A 452 15.47 15.18 -1.62
C LYS A 452 15.05 14.74 -0.22
N GLN A 453 14.91 15.68 0.71
CA GLN A 453 14.59 15.42 2.11
C GLN A 453 13.28 16.09 2.55
N LYS A 454 12.69 16.94 1.70
CA LYS A 454 11.40 17.59 1.97
C LYS A 454 10.49 17.52 0.76
N ALA A 455 9.19 17.38 1.02
CA ALA A 455 8.15 17.59 0.01
C ALA A 455 7.97 19.10 -0.21
N VAL A 456 8.02 19.53 -1.47
CA VAL A 456 7.83 20.94 -1.87
C VAL A 456 6.38 21.21 -2.26
N ASP A 457 5.69 20.18 -2.75
CA ASP A 457 4.31 20.27 -3.20
C ASP A 457 3.63 18.88 -3.15
N PHE A 458 2.31 18.86 -3.31
CA PHE A 458 1.50 17.65 -3.33
C PHE A 458 0.34 17.77 -4.32
N ASN A 459 0.35 16.95 -5.37
CA ASN A 459 -0.61 17.04 -6.48
C ASN A 459 -1.30 15.70 -6.73
N ILE A 460 -2.60 15.62 -6.46
CA ILE A 460 -3.41 14.42 -6.78
C ILE A 460 -3.60 14.35 -8.30
N MET A 461 -3.06 13.29 -8.91
CA MET A 461 -3.16 13.02 -10.35
C MET A 461 -4.37 12.14 -10.67
N TRP A 462 -4.75 11.27 -9.73
CA TRP A 462 -5.86 10.34 -9.89
C TRP A 462 -6.56 10.09 -8.55
N CYS A 463 -7.86 9.79 -8.61
CA CYS A 463 -8.72 9.59 -7.45
C CYS A 463 -9.78 8.52 -7.75
N SER A 464 -9.97 7.58 -6.82
CA SER A 464 -10.94 6.50 -6.95
C SER A 464 -12.39 7.00 -6.99
N SER A 465 -12.65 8.14 -6.33
CA SER A 465 -13.97 8.77 -6.22
C SER A 465 -13.85 10.30 -6.28
N PRO A 466 -13.65 10.89 -7.48
CA PRO A 466 -13.39 12.33 -7.64
C PRO A 466 -14.53 13.23 -7.14
N GLU A 467 -15.75 12.72 -7.16
CA GLU A 467 -16.97 13.42 -6.72
C GLU A 467 -17.19 13.37 -5.21
N SER A 468 -16.37 12.60 -4.47
CA SER A 468 -16.53 12.41 -3.02
C SER A 468 -16.45 13.72 -2.22
N SER A 469 -15.68 14.69 -2.71
CA SER A 469 -15.52 16.02 -2.10
C SER A 469 -16.85 16.78 -1.91
N LYS A 470 -17.87 16.50 -2.75
CA LYS A 470 -19.21 17.07 -2.62
C LYS A 470 -19.93 16.66 -1.33
N TYR A 471 -19.51 15.56 -0.72
CA TYR A 471 -20.10 15.00 0.50
C TYR A 471 -19.27 15.27 1.75
N HIS A 472 -18.23 16.12 1.67
CA HIS A 472 -17.31 16.39 2.77
C HIS A 472 -18.02 16.76 4.09
N SER A 473 -19.10 17.54 4.03
CA SER A 473 -19.88 17.93 5.22
C SER A 473 -20.65 16.79 5.89
N TYR A 474 -20.73 15.62 5.24
CA TYR A 474 -21.34 14.39 5.76
C TYR A 474 -20.32 13.36 6.22
N PHE A 475 -19.01 13.65 6.10
CA PHE A 475 -17.99 12.70 6.54
C PHE A 475 -18.01 12.56 8.07
N SER A 476 -18.01 11.31 8.51
CA SER A 476 -17.63 10.90 9.83
C SER A 476 -16.14 10.54 9.80
N LEU A 477 -15.35 11.23 10.62
CA LEU A 477 -13.91 11.00 10.71
C LEU A 477 -13.64 9.80 11.62
N PRO A 478 -12.69 8.93 11.25
CA PRO A 478 -12.31 7.78 12.07
C PRO A 478 -11.63 8.24 13.36
N GLU A 479 -12.09 7.68 14.48
CA GLU A 479 -11.43 7.74 15.78
C GLU A 479 -10.78 6.39 16.06
N LEU A 480 -9.45 6.34 16.14
CA LEU A 480 -8.76 5.12 16.55
C LEU A 480 -9.03 4.89 18.04
N ILE A 481 -9.63 3.75 18.35
CA ILE A 481 -9.90 3.30 19.71
C ILE A 481 -9.13 2.01 19.99
N GLU A 482 -8.72 1.84 21.24
CA GLU A 482 -8.13 0.62 21.77
C GLU A 482 -9.05 0.04 22.85
N PHE A 483 -9.16 -1.28 22.92
CA PHE A 483 -10.01 -1.96 23.90
C PHE A 483 -9.39 -3.31 24.32
N PRO A 484 -9.61 -3.74 25.57
CA PRO A 484 -9.04 -4.98 26.08
C PRO A 484 -9.66 -6.20 25.40
N THR A 485 -8.85 -7.24 25.22
CA THR A 485 -9.32 -8.57 24.76
C THR A 485 -9.58 -9.51 25.94
N GLU A 486 -10.06 -10.72 25.65
CA GLU A 486 -10.19 -11.78 26.65
C GLU A 486 -8.81 -12.27 27.18
N VAL A 487 -7.73 -12.02 26.43
CA VAL A 487 -6.36 -12.35 26.83
C VAL A 487 -5.79 -11.21 27.68
N PRO A 488 -5.43 -11.46 28.96
CA PRO A 488 -4.92 -10.42 29.84
C PRO A 488 -3.68 -9.73 29.28
N GLY A 489 -3.71 -8.40 29.24
CA GLY A 489 -2.61 -7.56 28.75
C GLY A 489 -2.59 -7.33 27.24
N GLN A 490 -3.44 -8.00 26.45
CA GLN A 490 -3.56 -7.76 25.01
C GLN A 490 -4.69 -6.76 24.71
N MET A 491 -4.40 -5.83 23.80
CA MET A 491 -5.36 -4.87 23.27
C MET A 491 -5.73 -5.21 21.83
N ALA A 492 -6.98 -4.92 21.46
CA ALA A 492 -7.42 -4.85 20.08
C ALA A 492 -7.73 -3.40 19.72
N TYR A 493 -7.74 -3.12 18.42
CA TYR A 493 -7.90 -1.77 17.90
C TYR A 493 -9.11 -1.70 16.99
N ALA A 494 -9.72 -0.52 16.87
CA ALA A 494 -10.77 -0.28 15.90
C ALA A 494 -10.82 1.18 15.48
N TYR A 495 -11.41 1.43 14.32
CA TYR A 495 -11.84 2.78 13.96
C TYR A 495 -13.32 2.93 14.26
N PHE A 496 -13.62 3.80 15.21
CA PHE A 496 -14.98 4.24 15.50
C PHE A 496 -15.35 5.43 14.64
N TYR A 497 -16.56 5.40 14.07
CA TYR A 497 -17.11 6.48 13.26
C TYR A 497 -18.45 6.89 13.87
N PRO A 498 -18.55 8.08 14.47
CA PRO A 498 -19.81 8.57 15.02
C PRO A 498 -20.81 8.90 13.89
N PRO A 499 -22.13 8.91 14.18
CA PRO A 499 -23.11 9.44 13.24
C PRO A 499 -22.81 10.90 12.89
N SER A 500 -22.76 11.24 11.60
CA SER A 500 -22.37 12.58 11.13
C SER A 500 -23.30 13.09 10.04
N ASN A 501 -24.08 14.14 10.33
CA ASN A 501 -24.94 14.79 9.36
C ASN A 501 -25.04 16.30 9.67
N PRO A 502 -24.85 17.18 8.68
CA PRO A 502 -24.92 18.63 8.89
C PRO A 502 -26.34 19.14 9.12
N THR A 503 -27.37 18.36 8.75
CA THR A 503 -28.78 18.75 8.77
C THR A 503 -29.63 18.00 9.81
N CYS A 504 -29.11 16.92 10.41
CA CYS A 504 -29.85 16.09 11.37
C CYS A 504 -29.09 15.92 12.69
N GLN A 505 -29.83 15.68 13.76
CA GLN A 505 -29.32 15.28 15.07
C GLN A 505 -30.25 14.24 15.72
N GLY A 506 -29.70 13.42 16.62
CA GLY A 506 -30.45 12.38 17.31
C GLY A 506 -31.44 12.95 18.33
N VAL A 507 -32.45 12.15 18.70
CA VAL A 507 -33.37 12.50 19.79
C VAL A 507 -32.58 12.52 21.11
N PRO A 508 -32.70 13.57 21.94
CA PRO A 508 -32.00 13.63 23.22
C PRO A 508 -32.27 12.39 24.09
N GLY A 509 -31.20 11.77 24.60
CA GLY A 509 -31.28 10.56 25.43
C GLY A 509 -31.30 9.23 24.65
N GLU A 510 -31.46 9.27 23.33
CA GLU A 510 -31.29 8.12 22.46
C GLU A 510 -29.80 7.88 22.16
N LYS A 511 -29.39 6.61 21.94
CA LYS A 511 -28.06 6.24 21.45
C LYS A 511 -28.17 5.71 20.02
N PRO A 512 -27.20 5.97 19.15
CA PRO A 512 -27.23 5.44 17.79
C PRO A 512 -27.08 3.91 17.80
N PRO A 513 -27.74 3.21 16.87
CA PRO A 513 -27.40 1.82 16.59
C PRO A 513 -25.99 1.74 16.02
N LEU A 514 -25.27 0.68 16.37
CA LEU A 514 -23.87 0.45 15.98
C LEU A 514 -23.77 -0.69 14.97
N LEU A 515 -23.13 -0.44 13.84
CA LEU A 515 -22.68 -1.48 12.92
C LEU A 515 -21.23 -1.85 13.22
N LEU A 516 -20.98 -3.14 13.42
CA LEU A 516 -19.64 -3.68 13.58
C LEU A 516 -19.22 -4.40 12.30
N LYS A 517 -18.01 -4.10 11.83
CA LYS A 517 -17.37 -4.78 10.71
C LYS A 517 -16.07 -5.43 11.15
N SER A 518 -15.86 -6.64 10.64
CA SER A 518 -14.62 -7.39 10.74
C SER A 518 -14.02 -7.50 9.34
N HIS A 519 -12.75 -7.12 9.16
CA HIS A 519 -12.08 -7.23 7.86
C HIS A 519 -11.75 -8.70 7.50
N GLY A 520 -11.55 -8.96 6.19
CA GLY A 520 -11.02 -10.24 5.71
C GLY A 520 -9.50 -10.33 5.85
N GLY A 521 -8.91 -11.48 5.54
CA GLY A 521 -7.47 -11.74 5.70
C GLY A 521 -7.26 -13.15 6.25
N PRO A 522 -7.17 -13.33 7.59
CA PRO A 522 -7.25 -12.32 8.64
C PRO A 522 -5.96 -11.51 8.85
N THR A 523 -4.82 -11.94 8.28
CA THR A 523 -3.55 -11.19 8.31
C THR A 523 -3.61 -9.98 7.38
N ALA A 524 -4.32 -8.94 7.82
CA ALA A 524 -4.53 -7.68 7.13
C ALA A 524 -4.93 -6.62 8.17
N GLU A 525 -5.50 -5.50 7.75
CA GLU A 525 -6.03 -4.48 8.65
C GLU A 525 -7.20 -3.74 8.00
N THR A 526 -8.11 -3.25 8.82
CA THR A 526 -8.93 -2.09 8.46
C THR A 526 -8.13 -0.79 8.57
N ARG A 527 -8.56 0.22 7.83
CA ARG A 527 -7.84 1.47 7.62
C ARG A 527 -8.75 2.66 7.89
N GLY A 528 -8.22 3.66 8.59
CA GLY A 528 -8.88 4.93 8.88
C GLY A 528 -8.96 5.87 7.68
N ILE A 529 -9.44 5.37 6.53
CA ILE A 529 -9.53 6.10 5.26
C ILE A 529 -10.98 6.40 4.89
N LEU A 530 -11.18 7.33 3.95
CA LEU A 530 -12.49 7.62 3.41
C LEU A 530 -13.08 6.39 2.70
N ASN A 531 -14.21 5.90 3.21
CA ASN A 531 -14.97 4.80 2.64
C ASN A 531 -16.43 5.22 2.51
N LEU A 532 -16.94 5.37 1.28
CA LEU A 532 -18.31 5.87 1.06
C LEU A 532 -19.37 4.90 1.59
N GLY A 533 -19.06 3.60 1.70
CA GLY A 533 -19.90 2.61 2.36
C GLY A 533 -20.08 2.88 3.85
N VAL A 534 -19.01 3.26 4.56
CA VAL A 534 -19.11 3.72 5.96
C VAL A 534 -19.91 5.02 6.03
N GLN A 535 -19.59 5.99 5.16
CA GLN A 535 -20.27 7.28 5.13
C GLN A 535 -21.76 7.18 4.81
N TYR A 536 -22.17 6.17 4.03
CA TYR A 536 -23.58 5.88 3.76
C TYR A 536 -24.37 5.61 5.05
N TRP A 537 -23.79 4.87 5.99
CA TRP A 537 -24.42 4.54 7.27
C TRP A 537 -24.33 5.69 8.27
N THR A 538 -23.15 6.27 8.43
CA THR A 538 -22.91 7.34 9.42
C THR A 538 -23.72 8.59 9.12
N SER A 539 -23.87 8.93 7.83
CA SER A 539 -24.73 10.04 7.38
C SER A 539 -26.23 9.82 7.62
N ARG A 540 -26.64 8.58 7.90
CA ARG A 540 -28.03 8.20 8.20
C ARG A 540 -28.32 8.08 9.69
N GLY A 541 -27.35 8.36 10.56
CA GLY A 541 -27.53 8.26 12.01
C GLY A 541 -27.00 6.97 12.63
N TRP A 542 -26.33 6.10 11.88
CA TRP A 542 -25.70 4.92 12.45
C TRP A 542 -24.31 5.26 12.99
N ALA A 543 -23.92 4.67 14.11
CA ALA A 543 -22.51 4.57 14.45
C ALA A 543 -21.90 3.39 13.69
N PHE A 544 -20.62 3.46 13.39
CA PHE A 544 -19.90 2.37 12.73
C PHE A 544 -18.60 2.08 13.48
N VAL A 545 -18.23 0.81 13.60
CA VAL A 545 -16.94 0.39 14.12
C VAL A 545 -16.33 -0.64 13.18
N ASP A 546 -15.12 -0.37 12.70
CA ASP A 546 -14.34 -1.30 11.88
C ASP A 546 -13.18 -1.83 12.72
N VAL A 547 -13.15 -3.13 12.96
CA VAL A 547 -12.34 -3.75 14.01
C VAL A 547 -11.07 -4.39 13.44
N ASN A 548 -9.92 -4.03 14.00
CA ASN A 548 -8.65 -4.72 13.90
C ASN A 548 -8.53 -5.70 15.07
N TYR A 549 -9.01 -6.92 14.84
CA TYR A 549 -9.04 -8.00 15.81
C TYR A 549 -7.69 -8.72 15.94
N GLY A 550 -7.58 -9.67 16.86
CA GLY A 550 -6.41 -10.54 16.95
C GLY A 550 -6.16 -11.28 15.63
N GLY A 551 -5.12 -10.88 14.91
CA GLY A 551 -4.61 -11.37 13.64
C GLY A 551 -4.18 -10.20 12.74
N SER A 552 -4.62 -8.98 13.06
CA SER A 552 -4.35 -7.80 12.25
C SER A 552 -2.89 -7.35 12.31
N THR A 553 -2.42 -6.75 11.21
CA THR A 553 -1.08 -6.14 11.11
C THR A 553 -1.03 -4.72 11.68
N ASP A 554 0.16 -4.12 11.82
CA ASP A 554 0.42 -2.71 12.21
C ASP A 554 0.32 -2.36 13.71
N PHE A 555 -0.28 -3.22 14.53
CA PHE A 555 -0.50 -2.89 15.95
C PHE A 555 0.55 -3.49 16.88
N GLU A 556 0.80 -4.80 16.81
CA GLU A 556 1.83 -5.51 17.61
C GLU A 556 2.19 -6.86 16.93
N ARG A 557 3.46 -7.30 16.99
CA ARG A 557 3.88 -8.64 16.47
C ARG A 557 3.14 -9.80 17.15
N PHE A 558 2.78 -9.64 18.44
CA PHE A 558 2.24 -10.72 19.29
C PHE A 558 0.88 -11.26 18.84
N ILE A 559 0.31 -10.66 17.81
CA ILE A 559 -0.99 -11.01 17.26
C ILE A 559 -0.88 -11.90 15.99
N LEU A 560 0.33 -12.18 15.51
CA LEU A 560 0.58 -13.19 14.48
C LEU A 560 0.84 -14.56 15.13
N TRP A 561 -0.24 -15.30 15.38
CA TRP A 561 -0.30 -16.78 15.43
C TRP A 561 0.62 -17.53 16.42
N THR A 562 0.14 -17.67 17.66
CA THR A 562 0.11 -18.99 18.33
C THR A 562 -1.33 -19.49 18.33
N LEU A 563 -1.70 -20.29 17.33
CA LEU A 563 -2.90 -21.14 17.36
C LEU A 563 -2.51 -22.59 17.12
#